data_AF-A0A2N1TIM0-F1
#
_entry.id   AF-A0A2N1TIM0-F1
#
_cell.length_a   1.000
_cell.length_b   1.000
_cell.length_c   1.000
_cell.angle_alpha   90.00
_cell.angle_beta   90.00
_cell.angle_gamma   90.00
#
_symmetry.space_group_name_H-M   'P 1'
#
loop_
_entity.id
_entity.type
_entity.pdbx_description
1 polymer ?
#
loop_
_entity_poly.entity_id
_entity_poly.type
_entity_poly.pdbx_seq_one_letter_code
_entity_poly.pdbx_strand_id
1 'polypeptide(L)'
;MKKRGTRLTGELLAVVIIMTLFAVGLWSLLRDEEKTVQWCYVITCEDLCREALVPVTAVYTNVQGPTILSVDFHGVKTDGTYCGFISSADSTQRVSGSGTSSFNIFTGTRKDLSRIIIVVSLSRNGLWNNHTHSAVTKSIPLKDCGYEKGTAASVHYGLFDNEPAQEKNMKMNEKANSILKIINTVLIFFITGLACIKTVYPASLTGQERQFNKNYWRFIAAFMILVGLLTIPPLRLMLTDAVREVSRANDWYSGRRYLQRIITVIIVSATMGVVGLIINRIREKHYSYLIIFSGTTGLFLVTMLRLLSYHNIDAFFNYPVMGLRLWLIIDCVAFFLIIAGIIMQGTGKIHAHNE
;
A
#
# COMPACT_ATOMS: atom_id res chain seq x y z
N MET A 1 46.98 -11.39 7.64
CA MET A 1 45.64 -11.80 7.16
C MET A 1 44.65 -12.27 8.26
N LYS A 2 45.08 -12.62 9.49
CA LYS A 2 44.17 -13.20 10.53
C LYS A 2 43.14 -12.26 11.19
N LYS A 3 43.30 -10.93 11.13
CA LYS A 3 42.37 -9.96 11.77
C LYS A 3 41.08 -9.65 10.97
N ARG A 4 40.94 -10.11 9.72
CA ARG A 4 39.76 -9.76 8.88
C ARG A 4 38.52 -10.60 9.19
N GLY A 5 38.69 -11.83 9.69
CA GLY A 5 37.58 -12.77 9.90
C GLY A 5 36.68 -12.42 11.09
N THR A 6 37.24 -11.88 12.19
CA THR A 6 36.46 -11.56 13.40
C THR A 6 35.64 -10.27 13.27
N ARG A 7 36.04 -9.35 12.37
CA ARG A 7 35.30 -8.10 12.14
C ARG A 7 34.01 -8.36 11.33
N LEU A 8 34.06 -9.27 10.35
CA LEU A 8 32.92 -9.59 9.50
C LEU A 8 31.77 -10.26 10.26
N THR A 9 32.08 -11.13 11.23
CA THR A 9 31.06 -11.85 12.02
C THR A 9 30.29 -10.92 12.96
N GLY A 10 30.97 -9.96 13.59
CA GLY A 10 30.30 -8.94 14.42
C GLY A 10 29.40 -8.00 13.61
N GLU A 11 29.85 -7.60 12.41
CA GLU A 11 29.08 -6.74 11.51
C GLU A 11 27.81 -7.41 10.99
N LEU A 12 27.90 -8.69 10.60
CA LEU A 12 26.74 -9.48 10.18
C LEU A 12 25.71 -9.61 11.31
N LEU A 13 26.16 -9.87 12.55
CA LEU A 13 25.26 -9.98 13.70
C LEU A 13 24.53 -8.66 13.96
N ALA A 14 25.23 -7.53 13.94
CA ALA A 14 24.62 -6.21 14.14
C ALA A 14 23.58 -5.89 13.06
N VAL A 15 23.89 -6.22 11.80
CA VAL A 15 22.97 -6.04 10.66
C VAL A 15 21.72 -6.91 10.82
N VAL A 16 21.88 -8.18 11.19
CA VAL A 16 20.74 -9.09 11.43
C VAL A 16 19.86 -8.55 12.56
N ILE A 17 20.44 -8.08 13.67
CA ILE A 17 19.68 -7.49 14.79
C ILE A 17 18.88 -6.26 14.33
N ILE A 18 19.52 -5.35 13.58
CA ILE A 18 18.85 -4.14 13.06
C ILE A 18 17.70 -4.55 12.12
N MET A 19 17.94 -5.48 11.20
CA MET A 19 16.91 -5.98 10.29
C MET A 19 15.74 -6.58 11.07
N THR A 20 15.99 -7.39 12.10
CA THR A 20 14.94 -8.01 12.92
C THR A 20 14.15 -6.96 13.71
N LEU A 21 14.80 -5.98 14.32
CA LEU A 21 14.12 -4.92 15.08
C LEU A 21 13.23 -4.06 14.17
N PHE A 22 13.73 -3.67 12.98
CA PHE A 22 12.93 -2.96 11.99
C PHE A 22 11.77 -3.83 11.49
N ALA A 23 12.01 -5.11 11.23
CA ALA A 23 10.96 -6.02 10.79
C ALA A 23 9.83 -6.12 11.81
N VAL A 24 10.17 -6.27 13.10
CA VAL A 24 9.19 -6.35 14.20
C VAL A 24 8.45 -5.04 14.38
N GLY A 25 9.17 -3.91 14.41
CA GLY A 25 8.57 -2.58 14.56
C GLY A 25 7.62 -2.26 13.40
N LEU A 26 8.06 -2.49 12.17
CA LEU A 26 7.24 -2.30 10.97
C LEU A 26 6.08 -3.28 10.91
N TRP A 27 6.28 -4.54 11.31
CA TRP A 27 5.19 -5.50 11.44
C TRP A 27 4.15 -4.96 12.41
N SER A 28 4.53 -4.49 13.60
CA SER A 28 3.59 -3.92 14.57
C SER A 28 2.84 -2.71 14.02
N LEU A 29 3.54 -1.80 13.32
CA LEU A 29 2.95 -0.61 12.71
C LEU A 29 1.96 -0.96 11.59
N LEU A 30 2.28 -1.98 10.78
CA LEU A 30 1.44 -2.46 9.68
C LEU A 30 0.41 -3.49 10.15
N ARG A 31 0.26 -3.69 11.47
CA ARG A 31 -0.87 -4.47 11.97
C ARG A 31 -2.10 -3.64 11.66
N ASP A 32 -2.83 -4.04 10.61
CA ASP A 32 -4.20 -3.62 10.41
C ASP A 32 -4.95 -4.01 11.68
N GLU A 33 -5.02 -3.10 12.64
CA GLU A 33 -6.16 -3.07 13.53
C GLU A 33 -7.34 -2.89 12.59
N GLU A 34 -8.12 -3.95 12.47
CA GLU A 34 -9.44 -3.94 11.87
C GLU A 34 -10.19 -2.75 12.50
N LYS A 35 -10.08 -1.57 11.89
CA LYS A 35 -10.71 -0.35 12.38
C LYS A 35 -12.20 -0.57 12.25
N THR A 36 -12.78 -1.07 13.33
CA THR A 36 -14.23 -1.18 13.46
C THR A 36 -14.78 0.22 13.41
N VAL A 37 -15.62 0.44 12.42
CA VAL A 37 -16.38 1.66 12.25
C VAL A 37 -17.23 1.83 13.51
N GLN A 38 -16.96 2.89 14.27
CA GLN A 38 -17.64 3.15 15.53
C GLN A 38 -19.07 3.71 15.31
N TRP A 39 -19.37 4.22 14.11
CA TRP A 39 -20.66 4.83 13.82
C TRP A 39 -21.77 3.82 13.53
N CYS A 40 -21.47 2.56 13.18
CA CYS A 40 -22.50 1.56 12.94
C CYS A 40 -22.04 0.11 13.12
N TYR A 41 -22.95 -0.73 13.61
CA TYR A 41 -22.85 -2.18 13.60
C TYR A 41 -24.15 -2.82 13.12
N VAL A 42 -24.06 -4.06 12.66
CA VAL A 42 -25.21 -4.84 12.18
C VAL A 42 -25.48 -6.01 13.10
N ILE A 43 -26.76 -6.26 13.34
CA ILE A 43 -27.31 -7.43 14.02
C ILE A 43 -28.04 -8.27 12.96
N THR A 44 -27.60 -9.51 12.76
CA THR A 44 -28.20 -10.47 11.81
C THR A 44 -27.89 -11.91 12.24
N CYS A 45 -28.38 -12.91 11.49
CA CYS A 45 -28.07 -14.32 11.70
C CYS A 45 -26.59 -14.64 11.46
N GLU A 46 -26.03 -15.59 12.22
CA GLU A 46 -24.64 -16.08 12.04
C GLU A 46 -24.40 -16.74 10.67
N ASP A 47 -25.41 -17.46 10.18
CA ASP A 47 -25.44 -18.06 8.84
C ASP A 47 -26.67 -17.53 8.09
N LEU A 48 -26.50 -17.23 6.80
CA LEU A 48 -27.59 -16.82 5.93
C LEU A 48 -28.11 -18.01 5.13
N CYS A 49 -29.41 -18.06 4.91
CA CYS A 49 -30.05 -19.05 4.05
C CYS A 49 -30.24 -18.48 2.65
N ARG A 50 -29.88 -19.25 1.62
CA ARG A 50 -30.14 -18.91 0.22
C ARG A 50 -31.66 -18.84 -0.04
N GLU A 51 -32.07 -18.00 -0.98
CA GLU A 51 -33.48 -17.81 -1.34
C GLU A 51 -34.39 -17.44 -0.15
N ALA A 52 -33.86 -16.76 0.86
CA ALA A 52 -34.61 -16.33 2.04
C ALA A 52 -34.62 -14.81 2.22
N LEU A 53 -35.68 -14.30 2.86
CA LEU A 53 -35.70 -12.96 3.43
C LEU A 53 -35.00 -12.99 4.78
N VAL A 54 -33.91 -12.26 4.90
CA VAL A 54 -33.09 -12.18 6.11
C VAL A 54 -33.38 -10.86 6.84
N PRO A 55 -33.74 -10.91 8.14
CA PRO A 55 -33.86 -9.71 8.94
C PRO A 55 -32.46 -9.17 9.29
N VAL A 56 -32.25 -7.89 9.02
CA VAL A 56 -31.00 -7.18 9.28
C VAL A 56 -31.31 -5.91 10.06
N THR A 57 -30.72 -5.75 11.24
CA THR A 57 -30.88 -4.51 12.02
C THR A 57 -29.57 -3.75 12.05
N ALA A 58 -29.56 -2.55 11.49
CA ALA A 58 -28.45 -1.62 11.57
C ALA A 58 -28.63 -0.73 12.80
N VAL A 59 -27.62 -0.72 13.67
CA VAL A 59 -27.55 0.18 14.82
C VAL A 59 -26.49 1.22 14.50
N TYR A 60 -26.85 2.50 14.60
CA TYR A 60 -25.98 3.60 14.21
C TYR A 60 -25.90 4.66 15.30
N THR A 61 -24.79 5.39 15.34
CA THR A 61 -24.52 6.46 16.30
C THR A 61 -23.99 7.71 15.60
N ASN A 62 -24.34 8.88 16.13
CA ASN A 62 -23.78 10.18 15.73
C ASN A 62 -23.90 10.50 14.23
N VAL A 63 -24.97 10.08 13.58
CA VAL A 63 -25.22 10.40 12.16
C VAL A 63 -25.52 11.89 11.99
N GLN A 64 -24.68 12.60 11.23
CA GLN A 64 -24.79 14.05 11.05
C GLN A 64 -25.79 14.41 9.93
N GLY A 65 -26.91 15.03 10.34
CA GLY A 65 -27.95 15.52 9.43
C GLY A 65 -28.90 14.43 8.91
N PRO A 66 -30.00 14.83 8.25
CA PRO A 66 -30.90 13.88 7.61
C PRO A 66 -30.18 13.23 6.43
N THR A 67 -29.91 11.94 6.56
CA THR A 67 -29.29 11.12 5.51
C THR A 67 -30.13 9.88 5.28
N ILE A 68 -29.98 9.27 4.12
CA ILE A 68 -30.65 8.02 3.77
C ILE A 68 -29.71 6.87 4.12
N LEU A 69 -30.18 6.00 5.03
CA LEU A 69 -29.56 4.74 5.39
C LEU A 69 -30.03 3.66 4.42
N SER A 70 -29.07 3.02 3.77
CA SER A 70 -29.29 1.88 2.87
C SER A 70 -28.49 0.69 3.35
N VAL A 71 -29.06 -0.51 3.22
CA VAL A 71 -28.40 -1.78 3.54
C VAL A 71 -28.51 -2.72 2.34
N ASP A 72 -27.36 -3.16 1.86
CA ASP A 72 -27.23 -3.97 0.66
C ASP A 72 -26.50 -5.28 0.95
N PHE A 73 -26.86 -6.33 0.23
CA PHE A 73 -26.09 -7.59 0.22
C PHE A 73 -25.17 -7.64 -0.98
N HIS A 74 -23.92 -7.97 -0.69
CA HIS A 74 -22.88 -8.18 -1.69
C HIS A 74 -22.39 -9.62 -1.63
N GLY A 75 -22.17 -10.23 -2.78
CA GLY A 75 -21.90 -11.67 -2.88
C GLY A 75 -20.41 -11.97 -2.97
N VAL A 76 -20.01 -13.11 -2.39
CA VAL A 76 -18.71 -13.75 -2.63
C VAL A 76 -18.97 -15.16 -3.13
N LYS A 77 -18.33 -15.51 -4.25
CA LYS A 77 -18.48 -16.83 -4.88
C LYS A 77 -17.77 -17.94 -4.08
N THR A 78 -18.00 -19.19 -4.45
CA THR A 78 -17.28 -20.36 -3.93
C THR A 78 -15.76 -20.29 -4.12
N ASP A 79 -15.29 -19.68 -5.21
CA ASP A 79 -13.87 -19.44 -5.50
C ASP A 79 -13.30 -18.21 -4.74
N GLY A 80 -14.09 -17.57 -3.86
CA GLY A 80 -13.70 -16.35 -3.15
C GLY A 80 -13.79 -15.07 -3.98
N THR A 81 -14.22 -15.14 -5.25
CA THR A 81 -14.39 -13.97 -6.11
C THR A 81 -15.56 -13.11 -5.63
N TYR A 82 -15.30 -11.82 -5.40
CA TYR A 82 -16.32 -10.84 -5.05
C TYR A 82 -17.21 -10.51 -6.26
N CYS A 83 -18.53 -10.64 -6.11
CA CYS A 83 -19.54 -10.40 -7.15
C CYS A 83 -20.12 -8.99 -7.13
N GLY A 84 -19.84 -8.18 -6.10
CA GLY A 84 -20.54 -6.92 -5.91
C GLY A 84 -21.98 -7.13 -5.46
N PHE A 85 -22.84 -6.19 -5.84
CA PHE A 85 -24.25 -6.10 -5.42
C PHE A 85 -25.06 -7.35 -5.80
N ILE A 86 -25.88 -7.82 -4.86
CA ILE A 86 -26.82 -8.93 -5.04
C ILE A 86 -28.26 -8.43 -4.89
N SER A 87 -28.53 -7.72 -3.80
CA SER A 87 -29.86 -7.24 -3.45
C SER A 87 -29.77 -6.07 -2.46
N SER A 88 -30.85 -5.32 -2.35
CA SER A 88 -31.01 -4.21 -1.42
C SER A 88 -32.26 -4.43 -0.58
N ALA A 89 -32.35 -3.76 0.57
CA ALA A 89 -33.60 -3.68 1.31
C ALA A 89 -34.71 -2.99 0.51
N ASP A 90 -35.95 -3.43 0.69
CA ASP A 90 -37.12 -2.91 -0.03
C ASP A 90 -37.41 -1.42 0.26
N SER A 91 -36.81 -0.87 1.32
CA SER A 91 -36.95 0.54 1.68
C SER A 91 -35.65 1.11 2.21
N THR A 92 -35.41 2.37 1.87
CA THR A 92 -34.36 3.18 2.49
C THR A 92 -34.98 4.03 3.60
N GLN A 93 -34.24 4.25 4.69
CA GLN A 93 -34.75 4.98 5.84
C GLN A 93 -34.02 6.32 5.98
N ARG A 94 -34.76 7.41 6.18
CA ARG A 94 -34.16 8.68 6.57
C ARG A 94 -33.80 8.62 8.05
N VAL A 95 -32.53 8.82 8.36
CA VAL A 95 -31.98 8.72 9.72
C VAL A 95 -31.19 9.97 10.08
N SER A 96 -31.10 10.25 11.38
CA SER A 96 -30.29 11.32 11.97
C SER A 96 -29.99 10.98 13.43
N GLY A 97 -28.82 11.37 13.93
CA GLY A 97 -28.42 11.08 15.32
C GLY A 97 -28.06 9.61 15.53
N SER A 98 -28.52 9.04 16.64
CA SER A 98 -28.29 7.63 16.99
C SER A 98 -29.61 6.88 16.99
N GLY A 99 -29.61 5.63 16.54
CA GLY A 99 -30.84 4.85 16.42
C GLY A 99 -30.64 3.46 15.85
N THR A 100 -31.76 2.81 15.57
CA THR A 100 -31.82 1.46 15.01
C THR A 100 -32.80 1.41 13.85
N SER A 101 -32.44 0.70 12.80
CA SER A 101 -33.26 0.51 11.61
C SER A 101 -33.25 -0.96 11.20
N SER A 102 -34.42 -1.55 11.04
CA SER A 102 -34.57 -2.95 10.63
C SER A 102 -35.00 -3.05 9.18
N PHE A 103 -34.42 -4.02 8.49
CA PHE A 103 -34.58 -4.29 7.08
C PHE A 103 -34.82 -5.78 6.88
N ASN A 104 -35.58 -6.14 5.83
CA ASN A 104 -35.62 -7.50 5.32
C ASN A 104 -34.98 -7.49 3.94
N ILE A 105 -33.98 -8.35 3.73
CA ILE A 105 -33.21 -8.38 2.48
C ILE A 105 -33.21 -9.80 1.95
N PHE A 106 -33.56 -9.95 0.68
CA PHE A 106 -33.57 -11.25 0.02
C PHE A 106 -32.14 -11.66 -0.36
N THR A 107 -31.68 -12.85 0.02
CA THR A 107 -30.30 -13.31 -0.25
C THR A 107 -29.99 -13.61 -1.73
N GLY A 108 -31.01 -13.65 -2.59
CA GLY A 108 -30.88 -14.01 -4.00
C GLY A 108 -30.92 -15.51 -4.27
N THR A 109 -30.98 -15.86 -5.55
CA THR A 109 -31.12 -17.24 -6.09
C THR A 109 -29.81 -17.80 -6.67
N ARG A 110 -28.71 -17.04 -6.58
CA ARG A 110 -27.45 -17.41 -7.22
C ARG A 110 -26.77 -18.58 -6.50
N LYS A 111 -26.64 -19.70 -7.21
CA LYS A 111 -26.06 -20.93 -6.67
C LYS A 111 -24.53 -20.88 -6.48
N ASP A 112 -23.86 -19.96 -7.18
CA ASP A 112 -22.42 -19.81 -7.14
C ASP A 112 -21.92 -18.97 -5.94
N LEU A 113 -22.82 -18.43 -5.11
CA LEU A 113 -22.47 -17.64 -3.92
C LEU A 113 -22.23 -18.53 -2.70
N SER A 114 -21.09 -18.38 -2.05
CA SER A 114 -20.75 -19.10 -0.81
C SER A 114 -20.90 -18.23 0.44
N ARG A 115 -20.80 -16.91 0.29
CA ARG A 115 -20.88 -15.94 1.39
C ARG A 115 -21.53 -14.64 0.95
N ILE A 116 -22.06 -13.90 1.92
CA ILE A 116 -22.61 -12.55 1.74
C ILE A 116 -21.84 -11.57 2.63
N ILE A 117 -21.64 -10.36 2.14
CA ILE A 117 -21.14 -9.21 2.89
C ILE A 117 -22.30 -8.22 2.96
N ILE A 118 -22.63 -7.78 4.17
CA ILE A 118 -23.64 -6.74 4.37
C ILE A 118 -22.94 -5.39 4.30
N VAL A 119 -23.47 -4.52 3.46
CA VAL A 119 -22.95 -3.19 3.20
C VAL A 119 -23.97 -2.18 3.70
N VAL A 120 -23.59 -1.37 4.69
CA VAL A 120 -24.41 -0.29 5.23
C VAL A 120 -23.85 1.03 4.69
N SER A 121 -24.70 1.89 4.14
CA SER A 121 -24.27 3.22 3.69
C SER A 121 -25.22 4.32 4.12
N LEU A 122 -24.63 5.50 4.35
CA LEU A 122 -25.34 6.75 4.55
C LEU A 122 -25.15 7.60 3.30
N SER A 123 -26.21 8.01 2.63
CA SER A 123 -26.14 8.84 1.43
C SER A 123 -27.16 9.98 1.47
N ARG A 124 -26.85 11.10 0.81
CA ARG A 124 -27.76 12.26 0.80
C ARG A 124 -29.05 12.00 0.01
N ASN A 125 -29.01 11.10 -0.97
CA ASN A 125 -30.08 10.88 -1.95
C ASN A 125 -30.47 9.38 -2.09
N GLY A 126 -29.98 8.50 -1.22
CA GLY A 126 -30.25 7.06 -1.28
C GLY A 126 -29.40 6.31 -2.30
N LEU A 127 -28.59 7.01 -3.11
CA LEU A 127 -27.75 6.36 -4.11
C LEU A 127 -26.41 5.95 -3.51
N TRP A 128 -26.07 4.68 -3.67
CA TRP A 128 -24.78 4.12 -3.27
C TRP A 128 -23.58 4.96 -3.75
N ASN A 129 -23.58 5.43 -5.00
CA ASN A 129 -22.45 6.22 -5.54
C ASN A 129 -22.27 7.60 -4.89
N ASN A 130 -23.22 8.04 -4.06
CA ASN A 130 -23.20 9.32 -3.35
C ASN A 130 -23.25 9.13 -1.82
N HIS A 131 -22.67 8.02 -1.33
CA HIS A 131 -22.54 7.79 0.10
C HIS A 131 -21.53 8.76 0.73
N THR A 132 -21.87 9.21 1.93
CA THR A 132 -21.05 10.01 2.86
C THR A 132 -20.25 9.11 3.79
N HIS A 133 -20.84 7.98 4.19
CA HIS A 133 -20.21 6.93 4.97
C HIS A 133 -20.65 5.58 4.42
N SER A 134 -19.75 4.60 4.45
CA SER A 134 -20.06 3.22 4.10
C SER A 134 -19.28 2.28 4.98
N ALA A 135 -19.91 1.18 5.36
CA ALA A 135 -19.36 0.28 6.35
C ALA A 135 -19.79 -1.17 6.01
N VAL A 136 -18.87 -2.12 6.05
CA VAL A 136 -19.14 -3.53 5.63
C VAL A 136 -18.86 -4.57 6.69
N THR A 137 -19.68 -5.61 6.77
CA THR A 137 -19.44 -6.73 7.69
C THR A 137 -18.30 -7.63 7.23
N LYS A 138 -17.84 -8.53 8.11
CA LYS A 138 -17.14 -9.75 7.65
C LYS A 138 -18.06 -10.59 6.76
N SER A 139 -17.47 -11.44 5.92
CA SER A 139 -18.24 -12.34 5.07
C SER A 139 -19.01 -13.37 5.91
N ILE A 140 -20.33 -13.40 5.79
CA ILE A 140 -21.25 -14.30 6.47
C ILE A 140 -21.51 -15.51 5.57
N PRO A 141 -21.36 -16.75 6.05
CA PRO A 141 -21.63 -17.94 5.24
C PRO A 141 -23.06 -17.96 4.69
N LEU A 142 -23.21 -18.38 3.44
CA LEU A 142 -24.50 -18.59 2.78
C LEU A 142 -24.70 -20.10 2.59
N LYS A 143 -25.76 -20.65 3.19
CA LYS A 143 -26.10 -22.08 3.16
C LYS A 143 -27.37 -22.31 2.35
N ASP A 144 -27.46 -23.47 1.72
CA ASP A 144 -28.73 -23.97 1.18
C ASP A 144 -29.55 -24.49 2.35
N CYS A 145 -30.54 -23.73 2.79
CA CYS A 145 -31.44 -24.14 3.84
C CYS A 145 -32.72 -24.71 3.20
N GLY A 146 -33.16 -25.88 3.66
CA GLY A 146 -34.59 -26.16 3.63
C GLY A 146 -35.29 -25.05 4.43
N TYR A 147 -36.47 -24.61 4.01
CA TYR A 147 -37.23 -23.53 4.66
C TYR A 147 -37.65 -23.92 6.08
N GLU A 148 -36.71 -23.95 7.02
CA GLU A 148 -36.96 -24.09 8.44
C GLU A 148 -36.71 -22.75 9.09
N LYS A 149 -37.76 -22.18 9.69
CA LYS A 149 -37.73 -20.95 10.50
C LYS A 149 -36.88 -21.20 11.76
N GLY A 150 -35.56 -21.26 11.60
CA GLY A 150 -34.62 -21.30 12.70
C GLY A 150 -34.38 -19.90 13.23
N THR A 151 -34.73 -19.67 14.49
CA THR A 151 -34.28 -18.52 15.30
C THR A 151 -32.77 -18.61 15.50
N ALA A 152 -32.00 -18.23 14.49
CA ALA A 152 -30.55 -18.16 14.59
C ALA A 152 -30.15 -17.09 15.60
N ALA A 153 -29.12 -17.37 16.40
CA ALA A 153 -28.55 -16.40 17.32
C ALA A 153 -28.06 -15.18 16.53
N SER A 154 -28.42 -13.99 17.01
CA SER A 154 -28.03 -12.75 16.38
C SER A 154 -26.57 -12.43 16.71
N VAL A 155 -25.73 -12.23 15.68
CA VAL A 155 -24.31 -11.89 15.85
C VAL A 155 -24.09 -10.41 15.55
N HIS A 156 -23.22 -9.79 16.36
CA HIS A 156 -22.77 -8.42 16.17
C HIS A 156 -21.62 -8.37 15.17
N TYR A 157 -21.82 -7.67 14.06
CA TYR A 157 -20.75 -7.41 13.10
C TYR A 157 -20.31 -5.95 13.17
N GLY A 158 -19.06 -5.74 13.60
CA GLY A 158 -18.37 -4.48 13.39
C GLY A 158 -18.17 -4.25 11.89
N LEU A 159 -18.36 -3.02 11.44
CA LEU A 159 -18.27 -2.67 10.03
C LEU A 159 -16.88 -2.09 9.69
N PHE A 160 -16.44 -2.19 8.44
CA PHE A 160 -15.18 -1.61 7.94
C PHE A 160 -15.44 -0.46 6.97
N ASP A 161 -14.72 0.65 7.13
CA ASP A 161 -14.90 1.86 6.31
C ASP A 161 -14.59 1.54 4.84
N ASN A 162 -15.54 1.83 3.97
CA ASN A 162 -15.35 1.82 2.53
C ASN A 162 -15.09 3.26 2.10
N GLU A 163 -13.89 3.55 1.58
CA GLU A 163 -13.56 4.89 1.11
C GLU A 163 -14.66 5.47 0.18
N PRO A 164 -15.06 6.74 0.37
CA PRO A 164 -16.17 7.33 -0.36
C PRO A 164 -15.92 7.39 -1.88
N ALA A 165 -16.94 7.00 -2.64
CA ALA A 165 -16.94 6.99 -4.11
C ALA A 165 -16.68 8.37 -4.76
N GLN A 166 -16.81 9.47 -4.00
CA GLN A 166 -16.55 10.84 -4.48
C GLN A 166 -15.11 11.07 -4.96
N GLU A 167 -14.13 10.33 -4.45
CA GLU A 167 -12.74 10.47 -4.88
C GLU A 167 -12.53 10.02 -6.35
N LYS A 168 -13.47 9.25 -6.91
CA LYS A 168 -13.37 8.70 -8.27
C LYS A 168 -13.61 9.76 -9.36
N ASN A 169 -14.40 10.80 -9.07
CA ASN A 169 -14.76 11.84 -10.06
C ASN A 169 -13.76 13.02 -10.12
N MET A 170 -13.05 13.34 -9.04
CA MET A 170 -11.94 14.32 -9.09
C MET A 170 -10.75 13.83 -9.92
N LYS A 171 -10.58 12.50 -10.07
CA LYS A 171 -9.44 11.89 -10.78
C LYS A 171 -9.43 12.13 -12.30
N MET A 172 -10.53 12.58 -12.92
CA MET A 172 -10.57 12.80 -14.38
C MET A 172 -9.87 14.08 -14.84
N ASN A 173 -9.99 15.19 -14.10
CA ASN A 173 -9.29 16.45 -14.42
C ASN A 173 -7.82 16.46 -13.97
N GLU A 174 -7.46 15.62 -13.00
CA GLU A 174 -6.06 15.41 -12.59
C GLU A 174 -5.24 14.66 -13.67
N LYS A 175 -5.91 13.97 -14.59
CA LYS A 175 -5.30 13.03 -15.55
C LYS A 175 -4.40 13.71 -16.59
N ALA A 176 -4.75 14.89 -17.08
CA ALA A 176 -3.95 15.63 -18.06
C ALA A 176 -2.67 16.23 -17.43
N ASN A 177 -2.79 16.87 -16.26
CA ASN A 177 -1.63 17.34 -15.48
C ASN A 177 -0.78 16.19 -14.94
N SER A 178 -1.35 14.99 -14.80
CA SER A 178 -0.60 13.79 -14.43
C SER A 178 0.34 13.31 -15.54
N ILE A 179 -0.03 13.42 -16.82
CA ILE A 179 0.81 12.92 -17.94
C ILE A 179 2.11 13.71 -18.03
N LEU A 180 2.05 15.04 -18.00
CA LEU A 180 3.24 15.89 -18.05
C LEU A 180 4.15 15.67 -16.83
N LYS A 181 3.57 15.48 -15.64
CA LYS A 181 4.32 15.14 -14.41
C LYS A 181 5.04 13.80 -14.54
N ILE A 182 4.40 12.78 -15.14
CA ILE A 182 5.00 11.47 -15.37
C ILE A 182 6.18 11.59 -16.31
N ILE A 183 6.00 12.27 -17.46
CA ILE A 183 7.06 12.46 -18.45
C ILE A 183 8.27 13.15 -17.81
N ASN A 184 8.05 14.25 -17.08
CA ASN A 184 9.13 14.98 -16.41
C ASN A 184 9.85 14.11 -15.37
N THR A 185 9.12 13.34 -14.57
CA THR A 185 9.70 12.46 -13.54
C THR A 185 10.59 11.39 -14.18
N VAL A 186 10.08 10.71 -15.21
CA VAL A 186 10.84 9.68 -15.95
C VAL A 186 12.09 10.28 -16.58
N LEU A 187 11.98 11.44 -17.24
CA LEU A 187 13.13 12.14 -17.82
C LEU A 187 14.18 12.46 -16.76
N ILE A 188 13.79 12.95 -15.58
CA ILE A 188 14.73 13.23 -14.48
C ILE A 188 15.47 11.96 -14.05
N PHE A 189 14.78 10.82 -13.90
CA PHE A 189 15.42 9.54 -13.58
C PHE A 189 16.43 9.11 -14.65
N PHE A 190 16.05 9.19 -15.93
CA PHE A 190 16.92 8.83 -17.05
C PHE A 190 18.15 9.75 -17.15
N ILE A 191 17.96 11.07 -17.06
CA ILE A 191 19.06 12.04 -17.10
C ILE A 191 20.01 11.83 -15.92
N THR A 192 19.48 11.60 -14.71
CA THR A 192 20.29 11.31 -13.53
C THR A 192 21.06 10.00 -13.69
N GLY A 193 20.44 8.95 -14.24
CA GLY A 193 21.11 7.69 -14.57
C GLY A 193 22.25 7.87 -15.58
N LEU A 194 22.04 8.66 -16.64
CA LEU A 194 23.08 8.98 -17.62
C LEU A 194 24.21 9.81 -17.01
N ALA A 195 23.89 10.76 -16.11
CA ALA A 195 24.89 11.53 -15.38
C ALA A 195 25.76 10.62 -14.49
N CYS A 196 25.17 9.62 -13.82
CA CYS A 196 25.87 8.61 -13.04
C CYS A 196 26.84 7.76 -13.89
N ILE A 197 26.55 7.53 -15.17
CA ILE A 197 27.46 6.81 -16.08
C ILE A 197 28.66 7.70 -16.44
N LYS A 198 28.45 9.01 -16.65
CA LYS A 198 29.53 9.94 -16.97
C LYS A 198 30.50 10.15 -15.80
N THR A 199 30.03 10.05 -14.55
CA THR A 199 30.85 10.21 -13.34
C THR A 199 31.74 8.99 -13.03
N VAL A 200 31.67 7.92 -13.83
CA VAL A 200 32.49 6.69 -13.70
C VAL A 200 34.01 6.95 -13.84
N TYR A 201 34.43 8.09 -14.39
CA TYR A 201 35.82 8.33 -14.80
C TYR A 201 36.59 9.40 -13.98
N PRO A 202 36.73 9.31 -12.64
CA PRO A 202 37.78 10.06 -11.98
C PRO A 202 39.14 9.51 -12.43
N ALA A 203 39.99 10.37 -13.02
CA ALA A 203 41.31 10.00 -13.53
C ALA A 203 42.29 9.53 -12.43
N SER A 204 41.97 9.78 -11.15
CA SER A 204 42.86 9.57 -9.99
C SER A 204 42.74 8.21 -9.30
N LEU A 205 41.73 7.37 -9.59
CA LEU A 205 41.56 6.09 -8.89
C LEU A 205 42.42 4.98 -9.51
N THR A 206 43.18 4.25 -8.69
CA THR A 206 44.04 3.13 -9.14
C THR A 206 43.55 1.77 -8.63
N GLY A 207 43.87 0.70 -9.36
CA GLY A 207 43.65 -0.69 -8.93
C GLY A 207 42.21 -1.05 -8.53
N GLN A 208 42.05 -1.62 -7.33
CA GLN A 208 40.79 -2.18 -6.82
C GLN A 208 39.70 -1.11 -6.60
N GLU A 209 40.09 0.12 -6.22
CA GLU A 209 39.16 1.23 -5.98
C GLU A 209 38.50 1.70 -7.27
N ARG A 210 39.25 1.75 -8.38
CA ARG A 210 38.72 2.07 -9.70
C ARG A 210 37.64 1.07 -10.13
N GLN A 211 37.88 -0.22 -9.90
CA GLN A 211 36.93 -1.27 -10.26
C GLN A 211 35.67 -1.22 -9.37
N PHE A 212 35.83 -0.99 -8.07
CA PHE A 212 34.69 -0.79 -7.15
C PHE A 212 33.86 0.43 -7.57
N ASN A 213 34.49 1.58 -7.81
CA ASN A 213 33.82 2.80 -8.27
C ASN A 213 33.03 2.55 -9.56
N LYS A 214 33.64 1.90 -10.55
CA LYS A 214 33.00 1.56 -11.82
C LYS A 214 31.76 0.67 -11.63
N ASN A 215 31.87 -0.35 -10.78
CA ASN A 215 30.74 -1.24 -10.48
C ASN A 215 29.63 -0.53 -9.71
N TYR A 216 30.00 0.31 -8.73
CA TYR A 216 29.05 1.11 -7.95
C TYR A 216 28.22 2.03 -8.85
N TRP A 217 28.86 2.85 -9.70
CA TRP A 217 28.14 3.77 -10.58
C TRP A 217 27.29 3.06 -11.63
N ARG A 218 27.75 1.92 -12.16
CA ARG A 218 26.94 1.08 -13.05
C ARG A 218 25.69 0.56 -12.34
N PHE A 219 25.85 0.12 -11.09
CA PHE A 219 24.74 -0.32 -10.26
C PHE A 219 23.75 0.83 -10.03
N ILE A 220 24.22 2.01 -9.58
CA ILE A 220 23.36 3.17 -9.35
C ILE A 220 22.65 3.61 -10.64
N ALA A 221 23.34 3.64 -11.78
CA ALA A 221 22.74 4.00 -13.06
C ALA A 221 21.66 3.01 -13.51
N ALA A 222 21.96 1.70 -13.48
CA ALA A 222 20.99 0.65 -13.79
C ALA A 222 19.78 0.71 -12.86
N PHE A 223 20.03 0.96 -11.57
CA PHE A 223 19.02 1.12 -10.56
C PHE A 223 18.11 2.34 -10.83
N MET A 224 18.68 3.51 -11.15
CA MET A 224 17.91 4.71 -11.48
C MET A 224 17.04 4.53 -12.73
N ILE A 225 17.55 3.82 -13.74
CA ILE A 225 16.76 3.45 -14.92
C ILE A 225 15.61 2.53 -14.53
N LEU A 226 15.88 1.49 -13.73
CA LEU A 226 14.85 0.56 -13.26
C LEU A 226 13.76 1.28 -12.45
N VAL A 227 14.13 2.15 -11.52
CA VAL A 227 13.17 2.97 -10.76
C VAL A 227 12.38 3.88 -11.70
N GLY A 228 13.04 4.55 -12.64
CA GLY A 228 12.38 5.37 -13.66
C GLY A 228 11.33 4.58 -14.44
N LEU A 229 11.64 3.36 -14.87
CA LEU A 229 10.68 2.47 -15.52
C LEU A 229 9.51 2.12 -14.60
N LEU A 230 9.78 1.73 -13.34
CA LEU A 230 8.74 1.37 -12.37
C LEU A 230 7.83 2.54 -11.98
N THR A 231 8.27 3.79 -12.16
CA THR A 231 7.43 4.97 -11.93
C THR A 231 6.41 5.23 -13.05
N ILE A 232 6.55 4.59 -14.22
CA ILE A 232 5.62 4.71 -15.35
C ILE A 232 4.28 4.04 -14.97
N PRO A 233 3.17 4.78 -14.84
CA PRO A 233 1.93 4.22 -14.32
C PRO A 233 1.35 3.06 -15.15
N PRO A 234 1.37 3.08 -16.50
CA PRO A 234 0.95 1.93 -17.29
C PRO A 234 1.73 0.65 -16.96
N LEU A 235 3.06 0.74 -16.85
CA LEU A 235 3.91 -0.41 -16.55
C LEU A 235 3.63 -0.93 -15.12
N ARG A 236 3.48 -0.01 -14.17
CA ARG A 236 3.11 -0.35 -12.79
C ARG A 236 1.75 -1.05 -12.70
N LEU A 237 0.74 -0.55 -13.41
CA LEU A 237 -0.60 -1.15 -13.44
C LEU A 237 -0.54 -2.55 -14.05
N MET A 238 0.17 -2.71 -15.17
CA MET A 238 0.38 -4.01 -15.82
C MET A 238 1.03 -5.02 -14.88
N LEU A 239 2.09 -4.62 -14.16
CA LEU A 239 2.75 -5.49 -13.18
C LEU A 239 1.83 -5.85 -12.01
N THR A 240 1.07 -4.87 -11.51
CA THR A 240 0.11 -5.10 -10.42
C THR A 240 -0.99 -6.06 -10.85
N ASP A 241 -1.54 -5.89 -12.05
CA ASP A 241 -2.60 -6.74 -12.57
C ASP A 241 -2.11 -8.15 -12.88
N ALA A 242 -0.89 -8.31 -13.42
CA ALA A 242 -0.26 -9.62 -13.58
C ALA A 242 -0.09 -10.35 -12.23
N VAL A 243 0.38 -9.65 -11.19
CA VAL A 243 0.48 -10.22 -9.84
C VAL A 243 -0.90 -10.58 -9.29
N ARG A 244 -1.93 -9.76 -9.53
CA ARG A 244 -3.30 -10.06 -9.12
C ARG A 244 -3.85 -11.30 -9.82
N GLU A 245 -3.59 -11.45 -11.11
CA GLU A 245 -4.01 -12.61 -11.90
C GLU A 245 -3.35 -13.89 -11.40
N VAL A 246 -2.02 -13.88 -11.23
CA VAL A 246 -1.28 -15.01 -10.64
C VAL A 246 -1.79 -15.32 -9.23
N SER A 247 -2.07 -14.30 -8.42
CA SER A 247 -2.60 -14.50 -7.06
C SER A 247 -4.01 -15.09 -7.04
N ARG A 248 -4.85 -14.78 -8.04
CA ARG A 248 -6.19 -15.38 -8.19
C ARG A 248 -6.07 -16.83 -8.66
N ALA A 249 -5.19 -17.10 -9.61
CA ALA A 249 -4.96 -18.46 -10.13
C ALA A 249 -4.47 -19.44 -9.05
N ASN A 250 -3.84 -18.94 -7.98
CA ASN A 250 -3.31 -19.75 -6.87
C ASN A 250 -4.11 -19.60 -5.56
N ASP A 251 -5.31 -19.02 -5.58
CA ASP A 251 -6.17 -18.78 -4.40
C ASP A 251 -5.57 -17.93 -3.25
N TRP A 252 -4.40 -17.31 -3.46
CA TRP A 252 -3.75 -16.45 -2.47
C TRP A 252 -4.32 -15.03 -2.41
N TYR A 253 -5.23 -14.68 -3.32
CA TYR A 253 -5.78 -13.33 -3.44
C TYR A 253 -6.56 -12.87 -2.19
N SER A 254 -7.19 -13.81 -1.47
CA SER A 254 -7.89 -13.55 -0.20
C SER A 254 -6.92 -13.07 0.89
N GLY A 255 -5.69 -13.60 0.90
CA GLY A 255 -4.61 -13.22 1.80
C GLY A 255 -3.75 -12.04 1.33
N ARG A 256 -4.15 -11.31 0.28
CA ARG A 256 -3.29 -10.29 -0.35
C ARG A 256 -2.75 -9.24 0.62
N ARG A 257 -3.55 -8.77 1.59
CA ARG A 257 -3.13 -7.76 2.57
C ARG A 257 -2.01 -8.29 3.47
N TYR A 258 -2.17 -9.55 3.90
CA TYR A 258 -1.18 -10.25 4.69
C TYR A 258 0.12 -10.47 3.90
N LEU A 259 0.00 -10.89 2.64
CA LEU A 259 1.16 -11.06 1.75
C LEU A 259 1.86 -9.72 1.47
N GLN A 260 1.12 -8.65 1.13
CA GLN A 260 1.65 -7.30 0.93
C GLN A 260 2.43 -6.82 2.16
N ARG A 261 1.91 -7.09 3.37
CA ARG A 261 2.60 -6.77 4.63
C ARG A 261 3.89 -7.56 4.80
N ILE A 262 3.88 -8.87 4.56
CA ILE A 262 5.10 -9.70 4.61
C ILE A 262 6.14 -9.16 3.63
N ILE A 263 5.75 -8.94 2.37
CA ILE A 263 6.66 -8.44 1.33
C ILE A 263 7.20 -7.06 1.71
N THR A 264 6.36 -6.16 2.24
CA THR A 264 6.77 -4.85 2.72
C THR A 264 7.85 -4.98 3.80
N VAL A 265 7.61 -5.83 4.80
CA VAL A 265 8.56 -6.06 5.89
C VAL A 265 9.88 -6.63 5.37
N ILE A 266 9.83 -7.60 4.45
CA ILE A 266 11.03 -8.17 3.82
C ILE A 266 11.81 -7.10 3.07
N ILE A 267 11.15 -6.32 2.20
CA ILE A 267 11.81 -5.30 1.37
C ILE A 267 12.46 -4.23 2.27
N VAL A 268 11.73 -3.69 3.24
CA VAL A 268 12.26 -2.62 4.11
C VAL A 268 13.43 -3.15 4.94
N SER A 269 13.29 -4.34 5.54
CA SER A 269 14.35 -4.92 6.38
C SER A 269 15.58 -5.26 5.54
N ALA A 270 15.42 -5.91 4.39
CA ALA A 270 16.54 -6.22 3.49
C ALA A 270 17.26 -4.93 3.04
N THR A 271 16.50 -3.88 2.72
CA THR A 271 17.05 -2.57 2.35
C THR A 271 17.87 -1.98 3.51
N MET A 272 17.32 -1.95 4.72
CA MET A 272 18.03 -1.45 5.91
C MET A 272 19.29 -2.27 6.21
N GLY A 273 19.25 -3.59 5.99
CA GLY A 273 20.42 -4.44 6.16
C GLY A 273 21.54 -4.12 5.16
N VAL A 274 21.20 -3.97 3.88
CA VAL A 274 22.14 -3.55 2.84
C VAL A 274 22.71 -2.16 3.15
N VAL A 275 21.86 -1.23 3.63
CA VAL A 275 22.29 0.10 4.06
C VAL A 275 23.29 0.02 5.21
N GLY A 276 23.01 -0.78 6.24
CA GLY A 276 23.92 -0.98 7.37
C GLY A 276 25.28 -1.53 6.94
N LEU A 277 25.30 -2.54 6.08
CA LEU A 277 26.52 -3.11 5.52
C LEU A 277 27.33 -2.07 4.73
N ILE A 278 26.66 -1.29 3.89
CA ILE A 278 27.29 -0.27 3.05
C ILE A 278 27.81 0.89 3.89
N ILE A 279 27.05 1.40 4.85
CA ILE A 279 27.51 2.44 5.78
C ILE A 279 28.78 1.98 6.48
N ASN A 280 28.77 0.77 7.03
CA ASN A 280 29.92 0.25 7.73
C ASN A 280 31.15 0.07 6.82
N ARG A 281 30.93 -0.31 5.56
CA ARG A 281 31.99 -0.42 4.54
C ARG A 281 32.58 0.92 4.10
N ILE A 282 31.75 1.97 4.04
CA ILE A 282 32.11 3.28 3.48
C ILE A 282 32.59 4.28 4.56
N ARG A 283 32.33 3.99 5.84
CA ARG A 283 32.63 4.85 7.02
C ARG A 283 34.03 5.45 7.04
N GLU A 284 35.02 4.83 6.42
CA GLU A 284 36.40 5.25 6.59
C GLU A 284 36.86 6.37 5.63
N LYS A 285 36.31 6.58 4.42
CA LYS A 285 36.89 7.59 3.47
C LYS A 285 35.98 8.30 2.45
N HIS A 286 34.69 7.98 2.29
CA HIS A 286 33.91 8.48 1.14
C HIS A 286 32.47 8.87 1.46
N TYR A 287 32.29 10.00 2.16
CA TYR A 287 30.97 10.54 2.50
C TYR A 287 30.05 10.79 1.28
N SER A 288 30.60 11.09 0.11
CA SER A 288 29.83 11.23 -1.14
C SER A 288 29.03 9.99 -1.48
N TYR A 289 29.62 8.78 -1.39
CA TYR A 289 28.89 7.54 -1.65
C TYR A 289 27.78 7.30 -0.64
N LEU A 290 27.95 7.70 0.63
CA LEU A 290 26.89 7.60 1.64
C LEU A 290 25.71 8.49 1.28
N ILE A 291 25.96 9.72 0.84
CA ILE A 291 24.92 10.67 0.45
C ILE A 291 24.14 10.14 -0.77
N ILE A 292 24.85 9.73 -1.83
CA ILE A 292 24.23 9.14 -3.04
C ILE A 292 23.40 7.92 -2.66
N PHE A 293 24.01 7.00 -1.92
CA PHE A 293 23.37 5.76 -1.54
C PHE A 293 22.14 5.98 -0.65
N SER A 294 22.17 6.97 0.25
CA SER A 294 21.01 7.34 1.08
C SER A 294 19.85 7.84 0.22
N GLY A 295 20.12 8.72 -0.76
CA GLY A 295 19.11 9.18 -1.71
C GLY A 295 18.56 8.03 -2.57
N THR A 296 19.43 7.18 -3.12
CA THR A 296 19.02 6.02 -3.92
C THR A 296 18.16 5.03 -3.12
N THR A 297 18.53 4.78 -1.86
CA THR A 297 17.77 3.93 -0.93
C THR A 297 16.39 4.53 -0.64
N GLY A 298 16.32 5.83 -0.38
CA GLY A 298 15.04 6.52 -0.17
C GLY A 298 14.10 6.38 -1.36
N LEU A 299 14.60 6.64 -2.58
CA LEU A 299 13.83 6.47 -3.81
C LEU A 299 13.37 5.03 -4.02
N PHE A 300 14.24 4.05 -3.73
CA PHE A 300 13.89 2.63 -3.81
C PHE A 300 12.70 2.31 -2.93
N LEU A 301 12.79 2.67 -1.65
CA LEU A 301 11.78 2.35 -0.65
C LEU A 301 10.46 2.99 -1.01
N VAL A 302 10.43 4.29 -1.33
CA VAL A 302 9.18 4.95 -1.74
C VAL A 302 8.59 4.28 -2.97
N THR A 303 9.40 3.95 -3.97
CA THR A 303 8.93 3.31 -5.21
C THR A 303 8.34 1.93 -4.93
N MET A 304 9.04 1.09 -4.15
CA MET A 304 8.58 -0.26 -3.81
C MET A 304 7.34 -0.25 -2.92
N LEU A 305 7.30 0.64 -1.92
CA LEU A 305 6.15 0.78 -1.04
C LEU A 305 4.90 1.23 -1.81
N ARG A 306 5.04 2.14 -2.78
CA ARG A 306 3.96 2.54 -3.69
C ARG A 306 3.57 1.44 -4.68
N LEU A 307 4.50 0.57 -5.08
CA LEU A 307 4.23 -0.55 -5.97
C LEU A 307 3.35 -1.60 -5.28
N LEU A 308 3.55 -1.81 -3.97
CA LEU A 308 2.74 -2.75 -3.19
C LEU A 308 1.29 -2.28 -3.02
N SER A 309 0.99 -0.99 -3.26
CA SER A 309 -0.34 -0.37 -3.13
C SER A 309 -1.05 -0.76 -1.84
N TYR A 310 -0.31 -0.67 -0.73
CA TYR A 310 -0.88 -0.90 0.58
C TYR A 310 -1.59 0.39 1.02
N HIS A 311 -2.90 0.30 1.20
CA HIS A 311 -3.78 1.46 1.37
C HIS A 311 -3.31 2.44 2.45
N ASN A 312 -2.87 1.94 3.61
CA ASN A 312 -2.37 2.80 4.69
C ASN A 312 -1.09 3.55 4.32
N ILE A 313 -0.20 2.90 3.56
CA ILE A 313 1.04 3.51 3.06
C ILE A 313 0.73 4.54 1.98
N ASP A 314 -0.19 4.21 1.07
CA ASP A 314 -0.64 5.14 0.03
C ASP A 314 -1.30 6.38 0.65
N ALA A 315 -2.12 6.22 1.69
CA ALA A 315 -2.71 7.33 2.44
C ALA A 315 -1.64 8.20 3.12
N PHE A 316 -0.66 7.59 3.78
CA PHE A 316 0.48 8.30 4.38
C PHE A 316 1.25 9.12 3.34
N PHE A 317 1.57 8.53 2.19
CA PHE A 317 2.31 9.21 1.13
C PHE A 317 1.52 10.34 0.45
N ASN A 318 0.19 10.23 0.41
CA ASN A 318 -0.69 11.26 -0.13
C ASN A 318 -1.01 12.37 0.89
N TYR A 319 -0.56 12.25 2.14
CA TYR A 319 -0.77 13.29 3.15
C TYR A 319 -0.19 14.64 2.69
N PRO A 320 -0.99 15.72 2.69
CA PRO A 320 -0.53 17.03 2.25
C PRO A 320 0.31 17.71 3.34
N VAL A 321 1.55 18.06 3.01
CA VAL A 321 2.45 18.87 3.82
C VAL A 321 2.71 20.17 3.07
N MET A 322 2.26 21.31 3.62
CA MET A 322 2.34 22.62 2.96
C MET A 322 1.73 22.64 1.55
N GLY A 323 0.65 21.87 1.33
CA GLY A 323 -0.03 21.73 0.03
C GLY A 323 0.66 20.80 -0.97
N LEU A 324 1.81 20.23 -0.64
CA LEU A 324 2.50 19.21 -1.44
C LEU A 324 2.25 17.82 -0.85
N ARG A 325 2.09 16.80 -1.71
CA ARG A 325 1.98 15.42 -1.23
C ARG A 325 3.33 14.95 -0.68
N LEU A 326 3.32 14.25 0.45
CA LEU A 326 4.53 13.78 1.14
C LEU A 326 5.48 12.99 0.22
N TRP A 327 4.96 12.12 -0.66
CA TRP A 327 5.82 11.37 -1.59
C TRP A 327 6.66 12.27 -2.50
N LEU A 328 6.12 13.42 -2.93
CA LEU A 328 6.83 14.35 -3.80
C LEU A 328 8.01 14.99 -3.06
N ILE A 329 7.81 15.33 -1.78
CA ILE A 329 8.86 15.89 -0.93
C ILE A 329 9.99 14.87 -0.77
N ILE A 330 9.66 13.61 -0.50
CA ILE A 330 10.66 12.56 -0.32
C ILE A 330 11.43 12.32 -1.62
N ASP A 331 10.75 12.27 -2.77
CA ASP A 331 11.41 12.14 -4.07
C ASP A 331 12.37 13.32 -4.32
N CYS A 332 11.94 14.56 -4.09
CA CYS A 332 12.79 15.75 -4.23
C CYS A 332 14.02 15.71 -3.32
N VAL A 333 13.86 15.37 -2.04
CA VAL A 333 14.97 15.24 -1.08
C VAL A 333 15.96 14.17 -1.56
N ALA A 334 15.44 13.02 -1.99
CA ALA A 334 16.28 11.92 -2.41
C ALA A 334 17.05 12.23 -3.70
N PHE A 335 16.43 12.91 -4.67
CA PHE A 335 17.12 13.44 -5.85
C PHE A 335 18.18 14.47 -5.49
N PHE A 336 17.87 15.40 -4.58
CA PHE A 336 18.81 16.41 -4.12
C PHE A 336 20.05 15.75 -3.51
N LEU A 337 19.89 14.72 -2.67
CA LEU A 337 21.00 13.96 -2.10
C LEU A 337 21.86 13.30 -3.19
N ILE A 338 21.24 12.65 -4.19
CA ILE A 338 21.98 12.02 -5.29
C ILE A 338 22.80 13.05 -6.06
N ILE A 339 22.19 14.18 -6.44
CA ILE A 339 22.85 15.25 -7.18
C ILE A 339 23.98 15.87 -6.35
N ALA A 340 23.74 16.19 -5.07
CA ALA A 340 24.73 16.73 -4.18
C ALA A 340 25.94 15.78 -4.05
N GLY A 341 25.69 14.49 -3.87
CA GLY A 341 26.74 13.48 -3.80
C GLY A 341 27.53 13.33 -5.11
N ILE A 342 26.87 13.43 -6.28
CA ILE A 342 27.53 13.48 -7.59
C ILE A 342 28.47 14.71 -7.68
N ILE A 343 28.00 15.90 -7.29
CA ILE A 343 28.78 17.14 -7.34
C ILE A 343 29.97 17.08 -6.38
N MET A 344 29.76 16.59 -5.15
CA MET A 344 30.82 16.42 -4.15
C MET A 344 31.91 15.46 -4.64
N GLN A 345 31.52 14.39 -5.35
CA GLN A 345 32.48 13.48 -5.96
C GLN A 345 33.26 14.13 -7.11
N GLY A 346 32.58 14.90 -7.97
CA GLY A 346 33.18 15.52 -9.15
C GLY A 346 34.14 16.68 -8.83
N THR A 347 33.92 17.40 -7.73
CA THR A 347 34.74 18.56 -7.34
C THR A 347 36.08 18.20 -6.70
N GLY A 348 36.39 16.92 -6.48
CA GLY A 348 37.67 16.48 -5.92
C GLY A 348 37.96 16.94 -4.49
N LYS A 349 37.04 17.71 -3.86
CA LYS A 349 37.19 18.30 -2.52
C LYS A 349 37.41 17.28 -1.40
N ILE A 350 37.23 15.99 -1.67
CA ILE A 350 37.37 14.91 -0.68
C ILE A 350 38.81 14.41 -0.57
N HIS A 351 39.69 14.68 -1.55
CA HIS A 351 41.10 14.25 -1.46
C HIS A 351 42.03 15.27 -0.78
N ALA A 352 41.63 16.54 -0.67
CA ALA A 352 42.48 17.59 -0.14
C ALA A 352 42.58 17.66 1.40
N HIS A 353 41.86 16.80 2.14
CA HIS A 353 41.81 16.87 3.61
C HIS A 353 42.60 15.77 4.34
N ASN A 354 43.30 14.89 3.62
CA ASN A 354 44.08 13.78 4.17
C ASN A 354 45.53 13.71 3.66
N GLU A 355 45.98 14.74 2.93
CA GLU A 355 47.40 15.10 2.85
C GLU A 355 47.67 16.13 3.95
#